data_AF-A0A920QY22-F1
#
_entry.id   AF-A0A920QY22-F1
#
_cell.length_a   1.000
_cell.length_b   1.000
_cell.length_c   1.000
_cell.angle_alpha   90.00
_cell.angle_beta   90.00
_cell.angle_gamma   90.00
#
_symmetry.space_group_name_H-M   'P 1'
#
loop_
_entity.id
_entity.type
_entity.pdbx_description
1 polymer ?
#
loop_
_entity_poly.entity_id
_entity_poly.type
_entity_poly.pdbx_seq_one_letter_code
_entity_poly.pdbx_strand_id
1 'polypeptide(L)' 'MSASSVRQINSLSESIDKGLRDAGLTRHHKEGIASSGWVLLDFGDLIIHIFGIEQREISI' A
#
# COMPACT_ATOMS: atom_id res chain seq x y z
N MET A 1 3.94 -7.87 -0.44
CA MET A 1 5.11 -7.29 -1.12
C MET A 1 5.96 -6.60 -0.06
N SER A 2 7.30 -6.70 -0.12
CA SER A 2 8.19 -5.94 0.78
C SER A 2 8.82 -4.79 0.02
N ALA A 3 8.80 -3.59 0.60
CA ALA A 3 9.50 -2.43 0.09
C ALA A 3 10.65 -2.05 1.04
N SER A 4 11.84 -1.83 0.50
CA SER A 4 13.08 -1.55 1.25
C SER A 4 13.28 -0.09 1.62
N SER A 5 12.38 0.82 1.19
CA SER A 5 12.43 2.24 1.55
C SER A 5 11.06 2.90 1.48
N VAL A 6 10.89 4.01 2.22
CA VAL A 6 9.72 4.91 2.16
C VAL A 6 9.36 5.27 0.71
N ARG A 7 10.36 5.57 -0.11
CA ARG A 7 10.18 5.92 -1.52
C ARG A 7 9.59 4.76 -2.32
N GLN A 8 10.02 3.53 -2.05
CA GLN A 8 9.49 2.35 -2.72
C GLN A 8 8.06 2.04 -2.27
N ILE A 9 7.72 2.23 -0.98
CA ILE A 9 6.34 2.09 -0.48
C ILE A 9 5.42 3.07 -1.20
N ASN A 10 5.82 4.34 -1.31
CA ASN A 10 5.06 5.36 -2.02
C ASN A 10 4.87 5.01 -3.50
N SER A 11 5.96 4.68 -4.19
CA SER A 11 5.90 4.33 -5.62
C SER A 11 5.04 3.09 -5.88
N LEU A 12 5.10 2.09 -5.01
CA LEU A 12 4.25 0.90 -5.12
C LEU A 12 2.77 1.24 -4.87
N SER A 13 2.49 2.05 -3.84
CA SER A 13 1.13 2.49 -3.53
C SER A 13 0.50 3.26 -4.70
N GLU A 14 1.26 4.19 -5.30
CA GLU A 14 0.80 4.96 -6.46
C GLU A 14 0.61 4.09 -7.70
N SER A 15 1.53 3.15 -7.95
CA SER A 15 1.41 2.23 -9.08
C SER A 15 0.18 1.32 -8.96
N ILE A 16 -0.12 0.84 -7.76
CA ILE A 16 -1.29 0.01 -7.49
C ILE A 16 -2.57 0.84 -7.65
N ASP A 17 -2.61 2.03 -7.04
CA ASP A 17 -3.75 2.93 -7.14
C ASP A 17 -4.07 3.28 -8.61
N LYS A 18 -3.04 3.63 -9.40
CA LYS A 18 -3.20 3.88 -10.83
C LYS A 18 -3.71 2.66 -11.59
N GLY A 19 -3.06 1.50 -11.41
CA GLY A 19 -3.43 0.29 -12.14
C GLY A 19 -4.85 -0.17 -11.85
N LEU A 20 -5.30 -0.05 -10.60
CA LEU A 20 -6.67 -0.40 -10.20
C LEU A 20 -7.68 0.63 -10.72
N ARG A 21 -7.35 1.93 -10.71
CA ARG A 21 -8.18 2.97 -11.34
C ARG A 21 -8.37 2.73 -12.84
N ASP A 22 -7.31 2.36 -13.55
CA ASP A 22 -7.36 2.02 -14.99
C ASP A 22 -8.22 0.75 -15.25
N ALA A 23 -8.31 -0.14 -14.26
CA ALA A 23 -9.18 -1.33 -14.27
C ALA A 23 -10.63 -1.03 -13.81
N GLY A 24 -10.98 0.22 -13.51
CA GLY A 24 -12.31 0.62 -13.07
C GLY A 24 -12.57 0.50 -11.57
N LEU A 25 -11.57 0.11 -10.78
CA LEU A 25 -11.64 0.02 -9.32
C LEU A 25 -11.15 1.34 -8.70
N THR A 26 -12.03 2.03 -7.97
CA THR A 26 -11.67 3.27 -7.28
C THR A 26 -11.37 2.99 -5.82
N ARG A 27 -10.30 3.59 -5.31
CA ARG A 27 -9.94 3.48 -3.90
C ARG A 27 -10.99 4.17 -3.01
N HIS A 28 -11.53 3.43 -2.05
CA HIS A 28 -12.45 3.94 -1.03
C HIS A 28 -11.70 4.70 0.06
N HIS A 29 -10.66 4.06 0.62
CA HIS A 29 -9.88 4.66 1.71
C HIS A 29 -8.39 4.36 1.58
N LYS A 30 -7.57 5.23 2.18
CA LYS A 30 -6.14 5.03 2.34
C LYS A 30 -5.77 5.37 3.77
N GLU A 31 -5.14 4.42 4.43
CA GLU A 31 -4.60 4.61 5.78
C GLU A 31 -3.09 4.43 5.80
N GLY A 32 -2.47 5.00 6.83
CA GLY A 32 -1.03 4.98 7.01
C GLY A 32 -0.28 5.89 6.03
N ILE A 33 0.99 6.09 6.34
CA ILE A 33 1.92 6.86 5.51
C ILE A 33 3.20 6.05 5.33
N ALA A 34 3.84 6.15 4.17
CA ALA A 34 5.05 5.37 3.91
C ALA A 34 6.16 5.61 4.95
N SER A 35 6.21 6.79 5.57
CA SER A 35 7.16 7.11 6.64
C SER A 35 6.89 6.36 7.95
N SER A 36 5.64 5.94 8.20
CA SER A 36 5.31 5.04 9.30
C SER A 36 5.59 3.57 8.95
N GLY A 37 6.14 3.29 7.77
CA GLY A 37 6.52 1.94 7.33
C GLY A 37 5.35 1.06 6.91
N TRP A 38 4.14 1.60 6.81
CA TRP A 38 2.97 0.85 6.33
C TRP A 38 1.97 1.75 5.60
N VAL A 39 1.28 1.17 4.64
CA VAL A 39 0.15 1.78 3.93
C VAL A 39 -0.93 0.71 3.72
N LEU A 40 -2.19 1.08 3.95
CA LEU A 40 -3.36 0.28 3.65
C LEU A 40 -4.15 0.98 2.56
N LEU A 41 -4.46 0.26 1.49
CA LEU A 41 -5.34 0.72 0.42
C LEU A 41 -6.60 -0.13 0.44
N ASP A 42 -7.73 0.53 0.63
CA ASP A 42 -9.05 -0.10 0.67
C ASP A 42 -9.81 0.22 -0.62
N PHE A 43 -10.23 -0.82 -1.34
CA PHE A 43 -11.04 -0.76 -2.55
C PHE A 43 -12.43 -1.41 -2.34
N GLY A 44 -12.89 -1.58 -1.10
CA GLY A 44 -14.16 -2.20 -0.74
C GLY A 44 -14.06 -3.72 -0.73
N ASP A 45 -14.01 -4.33 -1.91
CA ASP A 45 -13.92 -5.79 -2.06
C ASP A 45 -12.48 -6.32 -2.04
N LEU A 46 -11.50 -5.41 -2.07
CA LEU A 46 -10.07 -5.71 -2.09
C LEU A 46 -9.32 -4.77 -1.13
N ILE A 47 -8.59 -5.36 -0.18
CA ILE A 47 -7.73 -4.63 0.75
C ILE A 47 -6.28 -5.00 0.48
N ILE A 48 -5.43 -4.00 0.25
CA ILE A 48 -4.01 -4.19 -0.02
C ILE A 48 -3.19 -3.58 1.11
N HIS A 49 -2.37 -4.42 1.74
CA HIS A 49 -1.40 -3.99 2.75
C HIS A 49 0.00 -3.93 2.16
N ILE A 50 0.65 -2.78 2.32
CA ILE A 50 2.03 -2.54 1.91
C ILE A 50 2.85 -2.27 3.16
N PHE A 51 3.79 -3.17 3.46
CA PHE A 51 4.67 -3.04 4.61
C PHE A 51 6.12 -2.79 4.16
N GLY A 52 6.79 -1.91 4.90
CA GLY A 52 8.24 -1.83 4.91
C GLY A 52 8.84 -3.10 5.50
N ILE A 53 10.12 -3.34 5.18
CA ILE A 53 10.84 -4.53 5.65
C ILE A 53 10.81 -4.65 7.17
N GLU A 54 10.98 -3.55 7.91
CA GLU A 54 11.00 -3.55 9.38
C GLU A 54 9.64 -3.86 10.02
N GLN A 55 8.53 -3.38 9.46
CA GLN A 55 7.18 -3.65 9.99
C GLN A 55 6.70 -5.08 9.72
N ARG A 56 7.27 -5.78 8.73
CA ARG A 56 6.78 -7.09 8.31
C ARG A 56 7.04 -8.19 9.34
N GLU A 57 8.03 -8.03 10.21
CA GLU A 57 8.37 -8.98 11.28
C GLU A 57 7.48 -8.87 12.53
N ILE A 58 6.80 -7.73 12.74
CA ILE A 58 6.01 -7.50 13.97
C ILE A 58 4.58 -8.05 13.85
N SER A 59 4.13 -8.42 12.64
CA SER A 59 2.73 -8.80 12.37
C SER A 59 2.55 -10.24 11.89
N ILE A 60 3.49 -11.15 12.19
CA ILE A 60 3.34 -12.60 11.94
C ILE A 60 3.48 -13.39 13.24
#